data_AF-A0A2T0UDG2-F1
#
_entry.id   AF-A0A2T0UDG2-F1
#
_cell.length_a   1.000
_cell.length_b   1.000
_cell.length_c   1.000
_cell.angle_alpha   90.00
_cell.angle_beta   90.00
_cell.angle_gamma   90.00
#
_symmetry.space_group_name_H-M   'P 1'
#
loop_
_entity.id
_entity.type
_entity.pdbx_description
1 polymer ?
#
loop_
_entity_poly.entity_id
_entity_poly.type
_entity_poly.pdbx_seq_one_letter_code
_entity_poly.pdbx_strand_id
1 'polypeptide(L)'
;MTTAGEHSPVVVLLEGDSDVAAVRTLRSRKGIRPEHEPCRLVAMGGATNIRRHLGVLAELPVRPRVLGLCDEGEAGFFVRALERYAAPLGLAGTPTADTLPELGFQVCRRDLEDELMRALGVGGVRAVLGDLGLDGSFEAFRRQQAWVGRPVEAQLRRFATTTSGRKELLAEAMAAAVPDGRWPAPPRSSPRCRTERHSPTARQCPTPRRSPAEADRRPYLGRWVGRVIRGPRRGRIAPLSSRSRCTR
;
A
#
# COMPACT_ATOMS: atom_id res chain seq x y z
N MET A 1 20.34 12.50 -30.14
CA MET A 1 19.56 11.36 -29.62
C MET A 1 19.79 11.30 -28.13
N THR A 2 18.94 11.97 -27.36
CA THR A 2 19.01 12.00 -25.89
C THR A 2 18.24 10.78 -25.40
N THR A 3 18.93 9.80 -24.84
CA THR A 3 18.31 8.64 -24.21
C THR A 3 17.41 9.15 -23.08
N ALA A 4 16.11 8.83 -23.16
CA ALA A 4 15.19 9.04 -22.06
C ALA A 4 15.80 8.32 -20.83
N GLY A 5 16.11 9.07 -19.78
CA GLY A 5 16.66 8.50 -18.55
C GLY A 5 15.72 7.41 -18.06
N GLU A 6 16.16 6.15 -18.13
CA GLU A 6 15.40 5.02 -17.58
C GLU A 6 15.36 5.19 -16.07
N HIS A 7 14.27 5.80 -15.59
CA HIS A 7 13.97 5.79 -14.17
C HIS A 7 13.76 4.33 -13.75
N SER A 8 14.61 3.81 -12.86
CA SER A 8 14.41 2.48 -12.29
C SER A 8 12.98 2.38 -11.75
N PRO A 9 12.24 1.30 -12.09
CA PRO A 9 10.88 1.12 -11.62
C PRO A 9 10.86 1.15 -10.09
N VAL A 10 9.81 1.71 -9.50
CA VAL A 10 9.66 1.75 -8.05
C VAL A 10 8.68 0.67 -7.63
N VAL A 11 9.02 -0.11 -6.60
CA VAL A 11 8.15 -1.10 -5.97
C VAL A 11 7.98 -0.73 -4.51
N VAL A 12 6.73 -0.70 -4.03
CA VAL A 12 6.40 -0.50 -2.62
C VAL A 12 5.82 -1.79 -2.07
N LEU A 13 6.54 -2.39 -1.13
CA LEU A 13 6.14 -3.60 -0.43
C LEU A 13 5.30 -3.24 0.80
N LEU A 14 4.09 -3.76 0.85
CA LEU A 14 3.10 -3.51 1.90
C LEU A 14 2.69 -4.85 2.52
N GLU A 15 2.32 -4.88 3.79
CA GLU A 15 2.08 -6.15 4.49
C GLU A 15 0.84 -6.86 3.91
N GLY A 16 -0.25 -6.12 3.73
CA GLY A 16 -1.54 -6.64 3.27
C GLY A 16 -2.32 -5.73 2.33
N ASP A 17 -3.51 -6.19 1.96
CA ASP A 17 -4.40 -5.47 1.03
C ASP A 17 -4.99 -4.19 1.66
N SER A 18 -5.15 -4.15 3.00
CA SER A 18 -5.61 -2.94 3.70
C SER A 18 -4.61 -1.79 3.56
N ASP A 19 -3.32 -2.09 3.63
CA ASP A 19 -2.26 -1.12 3.41
C ASP A 19 -2.25 -0.60 1.97
N VAL A 20 -2.44 -1.50 1.00
CA VAL A 20 -2.55 -1.12 -0.42
C VAL A 20 -3.73 -0.18 -0.63
N ALA A 21 -4.89 -0.48 -0.05
CA ALA A 21 -6.09 0.35 -0.15
C ALA A 21 -5.85 1.75 0.45
N ALA A 22 -5.28 1.82 1.65
CA ALA A 22 -4.93 3.08 2.30
C ALA A 22 -3.93 3.90 1.48
N VAL A 23 -2.82 3.30 1.01
CA VAL A 23 -1.80 4.00 0.22
C VAL A 23 -2.35 4.50 -1.12
N ARG A 24 -3.19 3.71 -1.81
CA ARG A 24 -3.88 4.16 -3.03
C ARG A 24 -4.77 5.34 -2.78
N THR A 25 -5.50 5.34 -1.66
CA THR A 25 -6.40 6.42 -1.28
C THR A 25 -5.63 7.71 -1.01
N LEU A 26 -4.56 7.64 -0.21
CA LEU A 26 -3.69 8.78 0.06
C LEU A 26 -3.05 9.35 -1.21
N ARG A 27 -2.75 8.51 -2.20
CA ARG A 27 -2.22 8.95 -3.50
C ARG A 27 -3.27 9.57 -4.39
N SER A 28 -4.47 8.99 -4.42
CA SER A 28 -5.60 9.52 -5.18
C SER A 28 -5.97 10.93 -4.70
N ARG A 29 -5.92 11.17 -3.37
CA ARG A 29 -6.06 12.51 -2.78
C ARG A 29 -5.03 13.52 -3.25
N LYS A 30 -3.84 13.07 -3.65
CA LYS A 30 -2.78 13.88 -4.25
C LYS A 30 -2.89 14.00 -5.78
N GLY A 31 -4.02 13.57 -6.36
CA GLY A 31 -4.28 13.62 -7.79
C GLY A 31 -3.58 12.52 -8.61
N ILE A 32 -2.94 11.54 -7.96
CA ILE A 32 -2.32 10.41 -8.66
C ILE A 32 -3.42 9.44 -9.06
N ARG A 33 -3.64 9.31 -10.37
CA ARG A 33 -4.63 8.37 -10.92
C ARG A 33 -4.02 6.98 -11.13
N PRO A 34 -4.80 5.89 -11.04
CA PRO A 34 -4.30 4.51 -11.21
C PRO A 34 -3.53 4.27 -12.51
N GLU A 35 -3.95 4.91 -13.60
CA GLU A 35 -3.31 4.83 -14.91
C GLU A 35 -1.94 5.53 -14.99
N HIS A 36 -1.67 6.45 -14.06
CA HIS A 36 -0.43 7.22 -13.95
C HIS A 36 0.36 6.85 -12.70
N GLU A 37 0.07 5.69 -12.11
CA GLU A 37 0.69 5.25 -10.87
C GLU A 37 2.22 5.12 -11.05
N PRO A 38 3.03 5.97 -10.38
CA PRO A 38 4.47 6.02 -10.60
C PRO A 38 5.21 4.78 -10.06
N CYS A 39 4.54 3.91 -9.31
CA CYS A 39 5.18 2.74 -8.73
C CYS A 39 4.22 1.56 -8.51
N ARG A 40 4.78 0.36 -8.43
CA ARG A 40 3.98 -0.82 -8.15
C ARG A 40 3.76 -0.99 -6.64
N LEU A 41 2.50 -0.98 -6.21
CA LEU A 41 2.13 -1.44 -4.87
C LEU A 41 1.98 -2.96 -4.85
N VAL A 42 2.58 -3.62 -3.86
CA VAL A 42 2.55 -5.08 -3.70
C VAL A 42 2.17 -5.43 -2.27
N ALA A 43 0.99 -6.04 -2.08
CA ALA A 43 0.65 -6.72 -0.83
C ALA A 43 1.49 -8.01 -0.74
N MET A 44 2.25 -8.14 0.34
CA MET A 44 3.15 -9.27 0.55
C MET A 44 2.43 -10.51 1.08
N GLY A 45 1.27 -10.32 1.72
CA GLY A 45 0.52 -11.38 2.39
C GLY A 45 1.12 -11.73 3.75
N GLY A 46 1.61 -10.73 4.49
CA GLY A 46 2.29 -10.86 5.79
C GLY A 46 3.75 -10.46 5.74
N ALA A 47 4.24 -9.82 6.81
CA ALA A 47 5.61 -9.30 6.90
C ALA A 47 6.70 -10.36 6.75
N THR A 48 6.44 -11.59 7.19
CA THR A 48 7.41 -12.69 7.09
C THR A 48 7.78 -13.04 5.63
N ASN A 49 6.97 -12.65 4.66
CA ASN A 49 7.22 -12.87 3.23
C ASN A 49 8.24 -11.87 2.63
N ILE A 50 8.66 -10.83 3.36
CA ILE A 50 9.58 -9.79 2.86
C ILE A 50 10.82 -10.38 2.19
N ARG A 51 11.44 -11.39 2.82
CA ARG A 51 12.64 -12.05 2.29
C ARG A 51 12.42 -12.63 0.89
N ARG A 52 11.26 -13.28 0.66
CA ARG A 52 10.91 -13.86 -0.64
C ARG A 52 10.74 -12.76 -1.68
N HIS A 53 10.03 -11.69 -1.34
CA HIS A 53 9.80 -10.57 -2.26
C HIS A 53 11.09 -9.87 -2.64
N LEU A 54 11.95 -9.54 -1.66
CA LEU A 54 13.26 -8.93 -1.93
C LEU A 54 14.16 -9.83 -2.78
N GLY A 55 14.16 -11.14 -2.52
CA GLY A 55 14.93 -12.10 -3.33
C GLY A 55 14.52 -12.10 -4.81
N VAL A 56 13.22 -12.13 -5.08
CA VAL A 56 12.70 -12.04 -6.45
C VAL A 56 13.08 -10.71 -7.12
N LEU A 57 13.00 -9.59 -6.39
CA LEU A 57 13.35 -8.27 -6.93
C LEU A 57 14.85 -8.11 -7.20
N ALA A 58 15.70 -8.75 -6.38
CA ALA A 58 17.16 -8.71 -6.53
C ALA A 58 17.66 -9.48 -7.77
N GLU A 59 16.90 -10.48 -8.22
CA GLU A 59 17.18 -11.29 -9.41
C GLU A 59 16.72 -10.62 -10.72
N LEU A 60 16.00 -9.50 -10.65
CA LEU A 60 15.53 -8.81 -11.86
C LEU A 60 16.70 -8.20 -12.65
N PRO A 61 16.67 -8.26 -14.00
CA PRO A 61 17.70 -7.65 -14.85
C PRO A 61 17.82 -6.13 -14.62
N VAL A 62 16.67 -5.48 -14.44
CA VAL A 62 16.58 -4.07 -14.04
C VAL A 62 16.02 -4.04 -12.63
N ARG A 63 16.90 -3.81 -11.65
CA ARG A 63 16.53 -3.82 -10.23
C ARG A 63 15.72 -2.57 -9.89
N PRO A 64 14.51 -2.73 -9.33
CA PRO A 64 13.70 -1.60 -8.96
C PRO A 64 14.26 -0.92 -7.70
N ARG A 65 13.92 0.37 -7.54
CA ARG A 65 14.00 0.99 -6.22
C ARG A 65 12.90 0.39 -5.34
N VAL A 66 13.28 -0.16 -4.20
CA VAL A 66 12.34 -0.77 -3.26
C VAL A 66 12.07 0.19 -2.12
N LEU A 67 10.80 0.32 -1.78
CA LEU A 67 10.28 1.02 -0.62
C LEU A 67 9.36 0.07 0.13
N GLY A 68 9.03 0.37 1.38
CA GLY A 68 8.04 -0.43 2.08
C GLY A 68 7.45 0.20 3.32
N LEU A 69 6.49 -0.52 3.89
CA LEU A 69 5.88 -0.26 5.17
C LEU A 69 6.00 -1.52 6.04
N CYS A 70 6.30 -1.36 7.31
CA CYS A 70 6.26 -2.45 8.29
C CYS A 70 5.86 -1.94 9.67
N ASP A 71 5.50 -2.84 10.55
CA ASP A 71 5.21 -2.50 11.94
C ASP A 71 6.48 -2.62 12.79
N GLU A 72 6.60 -1.84 13.87
CA GLU A 72 7.73 -1.90 14.82
C GLU A 72 7.96 -3.33 15.33
N GLY A 73 6.88 -4.04 15.65
CA GLY A 73 6.92 -5.43 16.10
C GLY A 73 7.44 -6.42 15.04
N GLU A 74 7.47 -6.02 13.77
CA GLU A 74 7.87 -6.84 12.63
C GLU A 74 9.20 -6.41 12.01
N ALA A 75 9.76 -5.28 12.45
CA ALA A 75 10.99 -4.69 11.92
C ALA A 75 12.15 -5.70 11.83
N GLY A 76 12.24 -6.63 12.78
CA GLY A 76 13.24 -7.69 12.78
C GLY A 76 13.20 -8.61 11.53
N PHE A 77 12.03 -8.83 10.93
CA PHE A 77 11.93 -9.58 9.66
C PHE A 77 12.53 -8.79 8.48
N PHE A 78 12.29 -7.48 8.46
CA PHE A 78 12.78 -6.58 7.42
C PHE A 78 14.28 -6.41 7.52
N VAL A 79 14.82 -6.19 8.73
CA VAL A 79 16.26 -6.11 8.99
C VAL A 79 16.97 -7.35 8.46
N ARG A 80 16.55 -8.56 8.90
CA ARG A 80 17.15 -9.83 8.44
C ARG A 80 17.08 -10.04 6.94
N ALA A 81 16.01 -9.58 6.30
CA ALA A 81 15.86 -9.69 4.85
C ALA A 81 16.77 -8.69 4.11
N LEU A 82 16.87 -7.46 4.62
CA LEU A 82 17.71 -6.41 4.04
C LEU A 82 19.20 -6.68 4.25
N GLU A 83 19.63 -7.32 5.34
CA GLU A 83 21.02 -7.77 5.51
C GLU A 83 21.50 -8.61 4.32
N ARG A 84 20.59 -9.38 3.71
CA ARG A 84 20.88 -10.22 2.55
C ARG A 84 20.72 -9.50 1.21
N TYR A 85 19.73 -8.61 1.09
CA TYR A 85 19.29 -8.09 -0.21
C TYR A 85 19.51 -6.59 -0.42
N ALA A 86 19.92 -5.84 0.60
CA ALA A 86 20.19 -4.41 0.48
C ALA A 86 21.26 -4.12 -0.59
N ALA A 87 22.43 -4.74 -0.50
CA ALA A 87 23.50 -4.54 -1.48
C ALA A 87 23.10 -4.98 -2.91
N PRO A 88 22.50 -6.17 -3.13
CA PRO A 88 21.92 -6.52 -4.43
C PRO A 88 20.93 -5.48 -4.95
N LEU A 89 20.07 -4.91 -4.09
CA LEU A 89 19.08 -3.91 -4.49
C LEU A 89 19.65 -2.47 -4.55
N GLY A 90 20.94 -2.28 -4.31
CA GLY A 90 21.58 -0.96 -4.34
C GLY A 90 21.16 -0.04 -3.19
N LEU A 91 20.67 -0.61 -2.08
CA LEU A 91 20.36 0.12 -0.85
C LEU A 91 21.66 0.28 -0.04
N ALA A 92 22.00 1.52 0.30
CA ALA A 92 23.20 1.84 1.08
C ALA A 92 22.85 2.00 2.57
N GLY A 93 23.66 1.42 3.44
CA GLY A 93 23.50 1.46 4.90
C GLY A 93 23.40 0.08 5.52
N THR A 94 23.64 0.01 6.83
CA THR A 94 23.51 -1.22 7.62
C THR A 94 22.08 -1.32 8.13
N PRO A 95 21.31 -2.37 7.77
CA PRO A 95 19.95 -2.52 8.26
C PRO A 95 19.90 -2.73 9.77
N THR A 96 19.17 -1.86 10.44
CA THR A 96 18.78 -1.94 11.86
C THR A 96 17.34 -1.43 11.95
N ALA A 97 16.63 -1.69 13.06
CA ALA A 97 15.27 -1.19 13.23
C ALA A 97 15.19 0.34 13.05
N ASP A 98 16.19 1.07 13.55
CA ASP A 98 16.25 2.53 13.50
C ASP A 98 16.63 3.10 12.12
N THR A 99 17.35 2.32 11.30
CA THR A 99 17.80 2.76 9.95
C THR A 99 16.84 2.34 8.84
N LEU A 100 15.81 1.54 9.13
CA LEU A 100 14.79 1.16 8.15
C LEU A 100 14.19 2.36 7.40
N PRO A 101 13.85 3.49 8.06
CA PRO A 101 13.34 4.68 7.35
C PRO A 101 14.33 5.26 6.34
N GLU A 102 15.63 5.24 6.65
CA GLU A 102 16.70 5.72 5.76
C GLU A 102 16.85 4.82 4.53
N LEU A 103 16.63 3.51 4.72
CA LEU A 103 16.60 2.50 3.66
C LEU A 103 15.31 2.53 2.83
N GLY A 104 14.36 3.42 3.14
CA GLY A 104 13.11 3.58 2.41
C GLY A 104 11.94 2.73 2.93
N PHE A 105 12.05 2.19 4.14
CA PHE A 105 11.01 1.44 4.82
C PHE A 105 10.43 2.25 5.97
N GLN A 106 9.19 2.73 5.80
CA GLN A 106 8.47 3.39 6.88
C GLN A 106 8.08 2.36 7.94
N VAL A 107 8.27 2.72 9.20
CA VAL A 107 7.88 1.88 10.34
C VAL A 107 6.66 2.51 11.01
N CYS A 108 5.58 1.74 11.14
CA CYS A 108 4.39 2.06 11.93
C CYS A 108 4.62 1.64 13.38
N ARG A 109 4.18 2.44 14.34
CA ARG A 109 4.35 2.11 15.76
C ARG A 109 3.66 0.81 16.15
N ARG A 110 2.46 0.57 15.61
CA ARG A 110 1.71 -0.67 15.89
C ARG A 110 1.20 -1.34 14.63
N ASP A 111 0.48 -0.60 13.82
CA ASP A 111 0.02 -0.95 12.48
C ASP A 111 -0.46 0.33 11.77
N LEU A 112 -0.65 0.26 10.45
CA LEU A 112 -1.14 1.40 9.67
C LEU A 112 -2.48 1.93 10.19
N GLU A 113 -3.39 1.04 10.60
CA GLU A 113 -4.68 1.45 11.12
C GLU A 113 -4.57 2.21 12.46
N ASP A 114 -3.60 1.88 13.34
CA ASP A 114 -3.35 2.69 14.56
C ASP A 114 -3.11 4.13 14.21
N GLU A 115 -2.27 4.31 13.21
CA GLU A 115 -1.70 5.59 12.94
C GLU A 115 -2.72 6.49 12.24
N LEU A 116 -3.51 5.93 11.34
CA LEU A 116 -4.67 6.61 10.77
C LEU A 116 -5.67 6.99 11.88
N MET A 117 -5.94 6.10 12.84
CA MET A 117 -6.81 6.41 13.98
C MET A 117 -6.23 7.50 14.89
N ARG A 118 -4.92 7.50 15.14
CA ARG A 118 -4.22 8.54 15.91
C ARG A 118 -4.28 9.89 15.20
N ALA A 119 -4.10 9.90 13.88
CA ALA A 119 -4.15 11.11 13.08
C ALA A 119 -5.56 11.73 13.06
N LEU A 120 -6.61 10.90 13.00
CA LEU A 120 -8.02 11.30 13.04
C LEU A 120 -8.54 11.64 14.43
N GLY A 121 -8.03 10.95 15.46
CA GLY A 121 -8.64 10.91 16.78
C GLY A 121 -9.98 10.16 16.81
N VAL A 122 -10.49 9.91 18.01
CA VAL A 122 -11.72 9.14 18.24
C VAL A 122 -12.92 9.73 17.49
N GLY A 123 -13.08 11.05 17.51
CA GLY A 123 -14.18 11.74 16.83
C GLY A 123 -14.16 11.52 15.32
N GLY A 124 -12.99 11.65 14.69
CA GLY A 124 -12.82 11.42 13.25
C GLY A 124 -13.07 9.97 12.85
N VAL A 125 -12.59 9.01 13.63
CA VAL A 125 -12.87 7.58 13.39
C VAL A 125 -14.36 7.28 13.51
N ARG A 126 -15.06 7.86 14.50
CA ARG A 126 -16.52 7.70 14.63
C ARG A 126 -17.28 8.31 13.46
N ALA A 127 -16.86 9.46 12.94
CA ALA A 127 -17.46 10.04 11.74
C ALA A 127 -17.31 9.10 10.53
N VAL A 128 -16.12 8.52 10.34
CA VAL A 128 -15.88 7.50 9.31
C VAL A 128 -16.80 6.29 9.48
N LEU A 129 -17.02 5.81 10.71
CA LEU A 129 -17.97 4.72 10.96
C LEU A 129 -19.41 5.11 10.58
N GLY A 130 -19.81 6.34 10.87
CA GLY A 130 -21.14 6.83 10.50
C GLY A 130 -21.35 6.96 9.00
N ASP A 131 -20.37 7.49 8.29
CA ASP A 131 -20.40 7.59 6.81
C ASP A 131 -20.51 6.21 6.14
N LEU A 132 -19.94 5.18 6.78
CA LEU A 132 -20.03 3.78 6.33
C LEU A 132 -21.27 3.03 6.84
N GLY A 133 -22.12 3.67 7.64
CA GLY A 133 -23.30 3.03 8.25
C GLY A 133 -22.96 1.96 9.29
N LEU A 134 -21.77 2.03 9.90
CA LEU A 134 -21.25 1.03 10.84
C LEU A 134 -21.52 1.35 12.31
N ASP A 135 -22.13 2.48 12.65
CA ASP A 135 -22.42 2.89 14.03
C ASP A 135 -23.17 1.80 14.82
N GLY A 136 -24.26 1.27 14.26
CA GLY A 136 -25.06 0.23 14.92
C GLY A 136 -24.24 -1.04 15.19
N SER A 137 -23.37 -1.41 14.24
CA SER A 137 -22.46 -2.56 14.40
C SER A 137 -21.41 -2.32 15.48
N PHE A 138 -20.88 -1.10 15.55
CA PHE A 138 -19.92 -0.71 16.56
C PHE A 138 -20.57 -0.67 17.96
N GLU A 139 -21.76 -0.10 18.10
CA GLU A 139 -22.48 -0.06 19.38
C GLU A 139 -22.90 -1.47 19.86
N ALA A 140 -23.22 -2.38 18.94
CA ALA A 140 -23.42 -3.79 19.29
C ALA A 140 -22.11 -4.44 19.77
N PHE A 141 -20.99 -4.16 19.11
CA PHE A 141 -19.67 -4.65 19.50
C PHE A 141 -19.24 -4.15 20.90
N ARG A 142 -19.46 -2.87 21.20
CA ARG A 142 -19.11 -2.27 22.51
C ARG A 142 -19.86 -2.88 23.69
N ARG A 143 -21.08 -3.38 23.45
CA ARG A 143 -21.93 -4.03 24.46
C ARG A 143 -21.50 -5.46 24.77
N GLN A 144 -20.56 -6.04 24.02
CA GLN A 144 -20.03 -7.36 24.33
C GLN A 144 -19.24 -7.32 25.66
N GLN A 145 -19.46 -8.30 26.53
CA GLN A 145 -18.89 -8.33 27.87
C GLN A 145 -17.36 -8.19 27.90
N ALA A 146 -16.67 -8.73 26.89
CA ALA A 146 -15.21 -8.60 26.77
C ALA A 146 -14.72 -7.16 26.54
N TRP A 147 -15.60 -6.26 26.08
CA TRP A 147 -15.27 -4.89 25.66
C TRP A 147 -15.89 -3.80 26.54
N VAL A 148 -16.88 -4.11 27.37
CA VAL A 148 -17.44 -3.19 28.35
C VAL A 148 -16.34 -2.65 29.27
N GLY A 149 -16.35 -1.34 29.53
CA GLY A 149 -15.37 -0.67 30.40
C GLY A 149 -13.98 -0.45 29.79
N ARG A 150 -13.69 -0.98 28.60
CA ARG A 150 -12.41 -0.72 27.92
C ARG A 150 -12.37 0.68 27.29
N PRO A 151 -11.17 1.27 27.11
CA PRO A 151 -11.01 2.52 26.38
C PRO A 151 -11.61 2.45 24.97
N VAL A 152 -12.22 3.55 24.53
CA VAL A 152 -12.92 3.61 23.23
C VAL A 152 -11.95 3.38 22.07
N GLU A 153 -10.71 3.83 22.18
CA GLU A 153 -9.65 3.61 21.20
C GLU A 153 -9.38 2.12 21.00
N ALA A 154 -9.29 1.36 22.10
CA ALA A 154 -9.09 -0.09 22.04
C ALA A 154 -10.30 -0.81 21.43
N GLN A 155 -11.52 -0.34 21.73
CA GLN A 155 -12.75 -0.86 21.12
C GLN A 155 -12.78 -0.61 19.61
N LEU A 156 -12.51 0.63 19.18
CA LEU A 156 -12.46 1.01 17.76
C LEU A 156 -11.41 0.21 17.01
N ARG A 157 -10.20 0.11 17.58
CA ARG A 157 -9.10 -0.68 17.04
C ARG A 157 -9.49 -2.13 16.83
N ARG A 158 -10.07 -2.78 17.83
CA ARG A 158 -10.51 -4.17 17.67
C ARG A 158 -11.61 -4.27 16.63
N PHE A 159 -12.61 -3.41 16.71
CA PHE A 159 -13.75 -3.42 15.79
C PHE A 159 -13.30 -3.34 14.32
N ALA A 160 -12.31 -2.48 14.05
CA ALA A 160 -11.74 -2.28 12.73
C ALA A 160 -10.93 -3.48 12.21
N THR A 161 -10.21 -4.17 13.09
CA THR A 161 -9.28 -5.26 12.72
C THR A 161 -9.92 -6.65 12.71
N THR A 162 -11.19 -6.79 13.08
CA THR A 162 -11.83 -8.11 13.32
C THR A 162 -12.07 -8.93 12.05
N THR A 163 -12.19 -8.31 10.87
CA THR A 163 -12.53 -9.02 9.62
C THR A 163 -11.78 -8.38 8.46
N SER A 164 -11.13 -9.18 7.61
CA SER A 164 -10.27 -8.67 6.53
C SER A 164 -11.00 -7.69 5.61
N GLY A 165 -12.24 -8.00 5.20
CA GLY A 165 -13.04 -7.10 4.37
C GLY A 165 -13.40 -5.77 5.06
N ARG A 166 -13.59 -5.78 6.39
CA ARG A 166 -13.83 -4.55 7.16
C ARG A 166 -12.53 -3.76 7.37
N LYS A 167 -11.41 -4.46 7.56
CA LYS A 167 -10.08 -3.86 7.74
C LYS A 167 -9.71 -3.04 6.50
N GLU A 168 -9.84 -3.63 5.31
CA GLU A 168 -9.61 -2.93 4.03
C GLU A 168 -10.54 -1.72 3.86
N LEU A 169 -11.85 -1.91 4.05
CA LEU A 169 -12.84 -0.83 3.93
C LEU A 169 -12.54 0.36 4.87
N LEU A 170 -12.21 0.06 6.13
CA LEU A 170 -11.91 1.10 7.12
C LEU A 170 -10.55 1.74 6.86
N ALA A 171 -9.54 0.99 6.45
CA ALA A 171 -8.23 1.55 6.10
C ALA A 171 -8.35 2.55 4.95
N GLU A 172 -9.13 2.23 3.91
CA GLU A 172 -9.47 3.14 2.82
C GLU A 172 -10.22 4.39 3.32
N ALA A 173 -11.33 4.21 4.05
CA ALA A 173 -12.15 5.33 4.50
C ALA A 173 -11.41 6.25 5.49
N MET A 174 -10.63 5.69 6.41
CA MET A 174 -9.78 6.47 7.31
C MET A 174 -8.67 7.21 6.54
N ALA A 175 -8.03 6.54 5.58
CA ALA A 175 -7.04 7.19 4.71
C ALA A 175 -7.65 8.31 3.86
N ALA A 176 -8.93 8.24 3.51
CA ALA A 176 -9.64 9.34 2.84
C ALA A 176 -9.84 10.55 3.77
N ALA A 177 -10.10 10.31 5.06
CA ALA A 177 -10.46 11.32 6.03
C ALA A 177 -9.28 11.99 6.77
N VAL A 178 -8.09 11.35 6.82
CA VAL A 178 -6.93 11.90 7.57
C VAL A 178 -6.53 13.28 7.03
N PRO A 179 -6.29 14.32 7.86
CA PRO A 179 -5.84 15.63 7.37
C PRO A 179 -4.51 15.54 6.58
N ASP A 180 -4.36 16.38 5.56
CA ASP A 180 -3.10 16.47 4.82
C ASP A 180 -1.94 16.81 5.76
N GLY A 181 -0.79 16.16 5.58
CA GLY A 181 0.41 16.39 6.38
C GLY A 181 0.43 15.74 7.77
N ARG A 182 -0.66 15.10 8.22
CA ARG A 182 -0.70 14.37 9.52
C ARG A 182 -0.27 12.91 9.48
N TRP A 183 0.00 12.36 8.30
CA TRP A 183 0.57 11.04 8.10
C TRP A 183 1.97 11.19 7.50
N PRO A 184 3.02 10.44 7.94
CA PRO A 184 4.32 10.45 7.29
C PRO A 184 4.12 10.35 5.78
N ALA A 185 4.77 11.27 5.07
CA ALA A 185 4.65 11.33 3.63
C ALA A 185 4.86 9.91 3.06
N PRO A 186 4.01 9.44 2.12
CA PRO A 186 4.22 8.14 1.49
C PRO A 186 5.68 8.04 1.04
N PRO A 187 6.32 6.86 1.16
CA PRO A 187 7.75 6.74 0.99
C PRO A 187 8.15 7.44 -0.31
N ARG A 188 9.01 8.47 -0.16
CA ARG A 188 9.11 9.57 -1.13
C ARG A 188 9.38 9.06 -2.54
N SER A 189 8.38 9.16 -3.40
CA SER A 189 8.48 8.97 -4.84
C SER A 189 8.50 10.34 -5.52
N SER A 190 9.69 10.93 -5.66
CA SER A 190 9.95 11.86 -6.76
C SER A 190 11.45 12.02 -6.97
N PRO A 191 11.97 11.89 -8.20
CA PRO A 191 13.11 12.70 -8.60
C PRO A 191 12.61 14.15 -8.68
N ARG A 192 13.27 15.09 -7.99
CA ARG A 192 13.03 16.51 -8.25
C ARG A 192 13.40 16.77 -9.71
N CYS A 193 12.43 16.87 -10.59
CA CYS A 193 12.65 17.51 -11.87
C CYS A 193 12.78 19.01 -11.56
N ARG A 194 14.01 19.51 -11.58
CA ARG A 194 14.31 20.94 -11.48
C ARG A 194 13.65 21.59 -12.69
N THR A 195 12.54 22.30 -12.49
CA THR A 195 11.98 23.16 -13.52
C THR A 195 12.94 24.31 -13.74
N GLU A 196 13.79 24.20 -14.75
CA GLU A 196 14.42 25.36 -15.34
C GLU A 196 13.31 26.26 -15.89
N ARG A 197 13.24 27.48 -15.35
CA ARG A 197 12.39 28.54 -15.88
C ARG A 197 12.89 28.89 -17.27
N HIS A 198 12.20 28.42 -18.31
CA HIS A 198 12.32 29.00 -19.63
C HIS A 198 11.14 29.95 -19.88
N SER A 199 11.47 31.25 -19.92
CA SER A 199 10.58 32.33 -20.33
C SER A 199 10.09 32.11 -21.77
N PRO A 200 8.85 32.52 -22.12
CA PRO A 200 8.31 32.27 -23.44
C PRO A 200 8.82 33.34 -24.42
N THR A 201 9.52 32.92 -25.47
CA THR A 201 9.55 33.71 -26.71
C THR A 201 8.95 32.87 -27.82
N ALA A 202 7.83 33.37 -28.34
CA ALA A 202 7.07 32.76 -29.40
C ALA A 202 7.88 32.65 -30.69
N ARG A 203 7.79 31.49 -31.34
CA ARG A 203 7.86 31.35 -32.80
C ARG A 203 7.14 30.06 -33.20
N GLN A 204 6.01 30.22 -33.87
CA GLN A 204 5.23 29.16 -34.50
C GLN A 204 5.93 28.64 -35.75
N CYS A 205 5.96 27.32 -35.94
CA CYS A 205 6.01 26.62 -37.25
C CYS A 205 5.86 25.09 -37.05
N PRO A 206 5.54 24.31 -38.10
CA PRO A 206 4.27 23.59 -38.18
C PRO A 206 4.32 22.12 -37.72
N THR A 207 3.13 21.58 -37.43
CA THR A 207 2.87 20.19 -37.03
C THR A 207 3.32 19.16 -38.09
N PRO A 208 4.10 18.13 -37.73
CA PRO A 208 4.19 16.93 -38.53
C PRO A 208 3.03 15.98 -38.22
N ARG A 209 2.46 15.41 -39.28
CA ARG A 209 1.38 14.41 -39.27
C ARG A 209 1.79 13.19 -38.44
N ARG A 210 0.86 12.69 -37.62
CA ARG A 210 1.01 11.41 -36.90
C ARG A 210 0.90 10.24 -37.87
N SER A 211 1.93 9.39 -37.90
CA SER A 211 1.82 8.02 -38.42
C SER A 211 1.31 7.08 -37.30
N PRO A 212 0.43 6.12 -37.59
CA PRO A 212 -0.09 5.19 -36.60
C PRO A 212 0.86 4.01 -36.43
N ALA A 213 1.91 4.16 -35.60
CA ALA A 213 2.79 3.06 -35.20
C ALA A 213 3.54 3.39 -33.90
N GLU A 214 2.84 3.69 -32.80
CA GLU A 214 3.48 3.79 -31.47
C GLU A 214 2.52 3.43 -30.32
N ALA A 215 1.57 2.53 -30.60
CA ALA A 215 0.72 1.92 -29.60
C ALA A 215 1.27 0.53 -29.25
N ASP A 216 2.30 0.47 -28.41
CA ASP A 216 2.53 -0.58 -27.40
C ASP A 216 3.93 -0.39 -26.76
N ARG A 217 4.04 0.57 -25.83
CA ARG A 217 5.17 0.64 -24.89
C ARG A 217 4.65 0.66 -23.47
N ARG A 218 3.94 -0.40 -23.08
CA ARG A 218 3.74 -0.73 -21.67
C ARG A 218 4.98 -1.46 -21.16
N PRO A 219 5.72 -0.97 -20.15
CA PRO A 219 6.83 -1.76 -19.62
C PRO A 219 6.30 -3.03 -18.93
N TYR A 220 6.74 -4.15 -19.50
CA TYR A 220 6.81 -5.57 -19.12
C TYR A 220 6.41 -6.07 -17.71
N LEU A 221 6.36 -5.23 -16.68
CA LEU A 221 6.14 -5.66 -15.28
C LEU A 221 4.70 -6.12 -14.99
N GLY A 222 3.69 -5.60 -15.70
CA GLY A 222 2.28 -5.92 -15.44
C GLY A 222 1.95 -7.42 -15.55
N ARG A 223 2.67 -8.16 -16.41
CA ARG A 223 2.37 -9.56 -16.74
C ARG A 223 3.10 -10.58 -15.85
N TRP A 224 4.23 -10.22 -15.22
CA TRP A 224 5.13 -11.19 -14.58
C TRP A 224 4.83 -11.42 -13.08
N VAL A 225 4.62 -10.36 -12.31
CA VAL A 225 4.29 -10.46 -10.87
C VAL A 225 2.96 -11.19 -10.63
N GLY A 226 2.00 -11.10 -11.56
CA GLY A 226 0.73 -11.85 -11.47
C GLY A 226 0.90 -13.37 -11.52
N ARG A 227 2.06 -13.88 -11.95
CA ARG A 227 2.38 -15.32 -12.03
C ARG A 227 3.24 -15.81 -10.86
N VAL A 228 4.06 -14.94 -10.25
CA VAL A 228 5.00 -15.31 -9.16
C VAL A 228 4.46 -14.98 -7.75
N ILE A 229 3.50 -14.04 -7.64
CA ILE A 229 2.90 -13.55 -6.36
C ILE A 229 1.43 -14.01 -6.20
N ARG A 230 0.94 -15.01 -6.95
CA ARG A 230 -0.34 -15.67 -6.59
C ARG A 230 -0.08 -16.70 -5.50
N GLY A 231 -0.45 -16.37 -4.25
CA GLY A 231 -0.71 -17.36 -3.20
C GLY A 231 -1.83 -18.34 -3.60
N PRO A 232 -2.04 -19.43 -2.84
CA PRO A 232 -2.90 -20.53 -3.26
C PRO A 232 -4.31 -20.00 -3.56
N ARG A 233 -4.85 -20.38 -4.72
CA ARG A 233 -6.25 -20.15 -5.06
C ARG A 233 -7.09 -20.71 -3.91
N ARG A 234 -7.76 -19.86 -3.12
CA ARG A 234 -8.83 -20.33 -2.24
C ARG A 234 -9.81 -21.09 -3.13
N GLY A 235 -9.94 -22.39 -2.86
CA GLY A 235 -10.85 -23.26 -3.58
C GLY A 235 -12.24 -22.62 -3.59
N ARG A 236 -12.89 -22.71 -4.74
CA ARG A 236 -14.32 -22.41 -4.87
C ARG A 236 -15.04 -23.21 -3.79
N ILE A 237 -15.65 -22.53 -2.82
CA ILE A 237 -16.68 -23.13 -2.00
C ILE A 237 -17.84 -23.41 -2.97
N ALA A 238 -18.09 -24.69 -3.23
CA ALA A 238 -19.27 -25.12 -3.95
C ALA A 238 -20.52 -24.69 -3.17
N PRO A 239 -21.60 -24.25 -3.85
CA PRO A 239 -22.84 -23.92 -3.17
C PRO A 239 -23.40 -25.18 -2.52
N LEU A 240 -23.68 -25.11 -1.21
CA LEU A 240 -24.50 -26.07 -0.48
C LEU A 240 -25.88 -26.12 -1.15
N SER A 241 -26.13 -27.15 -1.96
CA SER A 241 -27.46 -27.44 -2.44
C SER A 241 -28.28 -27.99 -1.28
N SER A 242 -29.29 -27.23 -0.89
CA SER A 242 -30.42 -27.66 -0.08
C SER A 242 -31.03 -28.96 -0.59
N ARG A 243 -31.09 -29.99 0.26
CA ARG A 243 -32.11 -31.04 0.15
C ARG A 243 -32.86 -31.13 1.46
N SER A 244 -34.05 -30.55 1.43
CA SER A 244 -35.12 -30.75 2.41
C SER A 244 -35.69 -32.16 2.25
N ARG A 245 -35.82 -32.85 3.40
CA ARG A 245 -36.86 -33.84 3.81
C ARG A 245 -37.31 -34.93 2.83
N CYS A 246 -37.25 -36.18 3.28
CA CYS A 246 -38.48 -36.98 3.40
C CYS A 246 -38.32 -38.14 4.41
N THR A 247 -39.42 -38.39 5.10
CA THR A 247 -39.76 -39.40 6.12
C THR A 247 -39.47 -40.86 5.76
N ARG A 248 -39.04 -41.68 6.73
CA ARG A 248 -39.88 -42.58 7.53
C ARG A 248 -39.05 -43.19 8.67
#